data_AF-A0A835VF28-F1
#
_entry.id   AF-A0A835VF28-F1
#
_cell.length_a   1.000
_cell.length_b   1.000
_cell.length_c   1.000
_cell.angle_alpha   90.00
_cell.angle_beta   90.00
_cell.angle_gamma   90.00
#
_symmetry.space_group_name_H-M   'P 1'
#
loop_
_entity.id
_entity.type
_entity.pdbx_description
1 polymer ?
#
loop_
_entity_poly.entity_id
_entity_poly.type
_entity_poly.pdbx_seq_one_letter_code
_entity_poly.pdbx_strand_id
1 'polypeptide(L)'
;MAIAFPLKDGVLREGFVDLQSHSSCLTDFTCKWKDLEEHLSLTADLIEKRFSELKSKETTSALEEHLSLTADLIEKRFSELKSKETTSAPEELEKGLKEQDTVEARPELKSLCASMDIKGLRNFMEENRKDIGTIIGELGPALRLAPDPVELVLNSLDGFFSSKGEKGATVLSIRKTSVNLLEGLLRLAPEVKPSSRECCPGGNGVEAEN
;
A
#
# COMPACT_ATOMS: atom_id res chain seq x y z
N MET A 1 -14.88 -36.43 -73.32
CA MET A 1 -15.96 -37.14 -72.61
C MET A 1 -16.15 -36.42 -71.28
N ALA A 2 -17.13 -35.53 -71.17
CA ALA A 2 -17.38 -34.78 -69.94
C ALA A 2 -18.35 -35.58 -69.07
N ILE A 3 -17.92 -35.98 -67.87
CA ILE A 3 -18.77 -36.66 -66.90
C ILE A 3 -19.59 -35.58 -66.19
N ALA A 4 -20.85 -35.42 -66.60
CA ALA A 4 -21.81 -34.62 -65.85
C ALA A 4 -22.30 -35.45 -64.67
N PHE A 5 -21.95 -35.04 -63.45
CA PHE A 5 -22.54 -35.58 -62.22
C PHE A 5 -23.95 -34.96 -62.06
N PRO A 6 -25.04 -35.75 -62.05
CA PRO A 6 -26.35 -35.20 -61.79
C PRO A 6 -26.48 -35.00 -60.27
N LEU A 7 -26.25 -33.78 -59.79
CA LEU A 7 -26.75 -33.37 -58.49
C LEU A 7 -28.29 -33.47 -58.57
N LYS A 8 -28.86 -34.39 -57.79
CA LYS A 8 -30.31 -34.62 -57.77
C LYS A 8 -30.98 -33.38 -57.18
N ASP A 9 -31.59 -32.56 -58.05
CA ASP A 9 -32.39 -31.38 -57.68
C ASP A 9 -33.42 -31.64 -56.56
N GLY A 10 -33.87 -32.89 -56.42
CA GLY A 10 -34.77 -33.30 -55.34
C GLY A 10 -34.17 -33.19 -53.94
N VAL A 11 -32.89 -33.55 -53.75
CA VAL A 11 -32.22 -33.51 -52.43
C VAL A 11 -32.02 -32.07 -51.97
N LEU A 12 -31.66 -31.18 -52.91
CA LEU A 12 -31.52 -29.75 -52.64
C LEU A 12 -32.86 -29.12 -52.26
N ARG A 13 -33.94 -29.52 -52.95
CA ARG A 13 -35.30 -29.03 -52.67
C ARG A 13 -35.81 -29.50 -51.31
N GLU A 14 -35.58 -30.76 -50.96
CA GLU A 14 -35.96 -31.33 -49.67
C GLU A 14 -35.22 -30.62 -48.52
N GLY A 15 -33.89 -30.45 -48.64
CA GLY A 15 -33.11 -29.68 -47.68
C GLY A 15 -33.55 -28.21 -47.57
N PHE A 16 -33.98 -27.58 -48.67
CA PHE A 16 -34.50 -26.21 -48.64
C PHE A 16 -35.86 -26.12 -47.95
N VAL A 17 -36.77 -27.06 -48.19
CA VAL A 17 -38.09 -27.13 -47.53
C VAL A 17 -37.93 -27.38 -46.03
N ASP A 18 -37.05 -28.30 -45.66
CA ASP A 18 -36.71 -28.57 -44.25
C ASP A 18 -36.11 -27.32 -43.59
N LEU A 19 -35.17 -26.64 -44.25
CA LEU A 19 -34.60 -25.40 -43.74
C LEU A 19 -35.65 -24.30 -43.60
N GLN A 20 -36.55 -24.17 -44.58
CA GLN A 20 -37.65 -23.21 -44.53
C GLN A 20 -38.65 -23.53 -43.42
N SER A 21 -38.86 -24.82 -43.10
CA SER A 21 -39.71 -25.24 -41.99
C SER A 21 -39.20 -24.74 -40.63
N HIS A 22 -37.87 -24.57 -40.50
CA HIS A 22 -37.22 -24.01 -39.31
C HIS A 22 -37.08 -22.48 -39.34
N SER A 23 -37.63 -21.79 -40.34
CA SER A 23 -37.52 -20.33 -40.49
C SER A 23 -37.98 -19.54 -39.26
N SER A 24 -39.04 -19.98 -38.58
CA SER A 24 -39.50 -19.29 -37.36
C SER A 24 -38.49 -19.41 -36.21
N CYS A 25 -37.82 -20.55 -36.08
CA CYS A 25 -36.79 -20.76 -35.07
C CYS A 25 -35.57 -19.86 -35.34
N LEU A 26 -35.21 -19.66 -36.62
CA LEU A 26 -34.15 -18.74 -37.02
C LEU A 26 -34.51 -17.28 -36.74
N THR A 27 -35.77 -16.88 -36.95
CA THR A 27 -36.21 -15.53 -36.60
C THR A 27 -36.22 -15.31 -35.09
N ASP A 28 -36.71 -16.28 -34.31
CA ASP A 28 -36.72 -16.22 -32.85
C ASP A 28 -35.29 -16.13 -32.29
N PHE A 29 -34.37 -16.91 -32.85
CA PHE A 29 -32.95 -16.84 -32.51
C PHE A 29 -32.34 -15.48 -32.87
N THR A 30 -32.64 -14.96 -34.06
CA THR A 30 -32.13 -13.65 -34.52
C THR A 30 -32.62 -12.52 -33.62
N CYS A 31 -33.87 -12.57 -33.15
CA CYS A 31 -34.41 -11.61 -32.20
C CYS A 31 -33.68 -11.70 -30.85
N LYS A 32 -33.57 -12.91 -30.26
CA LYS A 32 -32.86 -13.10 -28.99
C LYS A 32 -31.38 -12.70 -29.04
N TRP A 33 -30.73 -12.93 -30.18
CA TRP A 33 -29.36 -12.50 -30.40
C TRP A 33 -29.23 -10.98 -30.39
N LYS A 34 -30.16 -10.26 -31.02
CA LYS A 34 -30.20 -8.79 -30.97
C LYS A 34 -30.43 -8.27 -29.56
N ASP A 35 -31.38 -8.85 -28.83
CA ASP A 35 -31.63 -8.47 -27.43
C ASP A 35 -30.36 -8.65 -26.57
N LEU A 36 -29.62 -9.74 -26.80
CA LEU A 36 -28.35 -10.02 -26.11
C LEU A 36 -27.26 -9.01 -26.50
N GLU A 37 -27.11 -8.70 -27.79
CA GLU A 37 -26.13 -7.74 -28.30
C GLU A 37 -26.39 -6.34 -27.72
N GLU A 38 -27.65 -5.91 -27.68
CA GLU A 38 -28.06 -4.66 -27.06
C GLU A 38 -27.72 -4.64 -25.56
N HIS A 39 -28.05 -5.71 -24.83
CA HIS A 39 -27.73 -5.81 -23.41
C HIS A 39 -26.22 -5.77 -23.15
N LEU A 40 -25.41 -6.45 -23.98
CA LEU A 40 -23.96 -6.43 -23.89
C LEU A 40 -23.41 -5.02 -24.17
N SER A 41 -23.92 -4.34 -25.19
CA SER A 41 -23.54 -2.96 -25.50
C SER A 41 -23.86 -2.02 -24.33
N LEU A 42 -25.07 -2.09 -23.78
CA LEU A 42 -25.48 -1.29 -22.62
C LEU A 42 -24.60 -1.57 -21.39
N THR A 43 -24.24 -2.83 -21.18
CA THR A 43 -23.37 -3.23 -20.07
C THR A 43 -21.96 -2.68 -20.27
N ALA A 44 -21.41 -2.77 -21.48
CA ALA A 44 -20.11 -2.23 -21.82
C ALA A 44 -20.07 -0.70 -21.61
N ASP A 45 -21.08 0.03 -22.10
CA ASP A 45 -21.19 1.48 -21.94
C ASP A 45 -21.27 1.89 -20.46
N LEU A 46 -22.02 1.14 -19.64
CA LEU A 46 -22.13 1.41 -18.22
C LEU A 46 -20.80 1.17 -17.49
N ILE A 47 -20.08 0.12 -17.85
CA ILE A 47 -18.74 -0.17 -17.31
C ILE A 47 -17.77 0.94 -17.71
N GLU A 48 -17.71 1.32 -18.98
CA GLU A 48 -16.86 2.39 -19.50
C GLU A 48 -17.13 3.73 -18.77
N LYS A 49 -18.42 4.06 -18.59
CA LYS A 49 -18.85 5.25 -17.85
C LYS A 49 -18.39 5.21 -16.40
N ARG A 50 -18.61 4.10 -15.69
CA ARG A 50 -18.19 3.94 -14.29
C ARG A 50 -16.68 3.98 -14.15
N PHE A 51 -15.96 3.37 -15.09
CA PHE A 51 -14.50 3.39 -15.10
C PHE A 51 -13.98 4.82 -15.27
N SER A 52 -14.56 5.59 -16.20
CA SER A 52 -14.23 7.00 -16.42
C SER A 52 -14.56 7.87 -15.20
N GLU A 53 -15.71 7.64 -14.55
CA GLU A 53 -16.11 8.31 -13.31
C GLU A 53 -15.09 8.04 -12.19
N LEU A 54 -14.72 6.78 -11.97
CA LEU A 54 -13.72 6.41 -10.97
C LEU A 54 -12.35 6.99 -11.26
N LYS A 55 -11.89 6.93 -12.51
CA LYS A 55 -10.62 7.52 -12.93
C LYS A 55 -10.62 9.04 -12.68
N SER A 56 -11.72 9.73 -13.01
CA SER A 56 -11.85 11.15 -12.73
C SER A 56 -11.84 11.42 -11.21
N LYS A 57 -12.50 10.59 -10.41
CA LYS A 57 -12.58 10.73 -8.95
C LYS A 57 -11.25 10.44 -8.24
N GLU A 58 -10.46 9.53 -8.79
CA GLU A 58 -9.10 9.25 -8.36
C GLU A 58 -8.16 10.42 -8.68
N THR A 59 -8.31 11.04 -9.86
CA THR A 59 -7.58 12.25 -10.25
C THR A 59 -8.12 13.54 -9.64
N THR A 60 -9.33 13.57 -9.10
CA THR A 60 -9.82 14.71 -8.32
C THR A 60 -9.12 14.69 -6.97
N SER A 61 -7.93 15.28 -6.97
CA SER A 61 -7.16 16.01 -5.96
C SER A 61 -7.34 15.72 -4.46
N ALA A 62 -8.45 15.21 -3.93
CA ALA A 62 -8.62 15.02 -2.49
C ALA A 62 -7.64 14.00 -1.88
N LEU A 63 -7.22 12.96 -2.61
CA LEU A 63 -6.19 12.02 -2.13
C LEU A 63 -4.77 12.49 -2.48
N GLU A 64 -4.54 13.01 -3.69
CA GLU A 64 -3.24 13.53 -4.11
C GLU A 64 -2.86 14.84 -3.39
N GLU A 65 -3.77 15.78 -3.20
CA GLU A 65 -3.58 16.97 -2.36
C GLU A 65 -3.41 16.57 -0.91
N HIS A 66 -4.20 15.63 -0.38
CA HIS A 66 -4.01 15.23 1.01
C HIS A 66 -2.66 14.52 1.21
N LEU A 67 -2.20 13.73 0.24
CA LEU A 67 -0.87 13.10 0.29
C LEU A 67 0.26 14.11 0.06
N SER A 68 0.08 15.07 -0.85
CA SER A 68 1.02 16.17 -1.14
C SER A 68 1.14 17.13 0.05
N LEU A 69 0.01 17.60 0.59
CA LEU A 69 -0.03 18.45 1.78
C LEU A 69 0.54 17.74 3.02
N THR A 70 0.30 16.43 3.16
CA THR A 70 0.93 15.66 4.25
C THR A 70 2.43 15.48 4.02
N ALA A 71 2.88 15.23 2.79
CA ALA A 71 4.31 15.17 2.45
C ALA A 71 5.02 16.51 2.69
N ASP A 72 4.45 17.63 2.24
CA ASP A 72 4.97 18.98 2.44
C ASP A 72 5.03 19.33 3.94
N LEU A 73 4.00 18.97 4.70
CA LEU A 73 3.97 19.19 6.15
C LEU A 73 5.02 18.35 6.86
N ILE A 74 5.23 17.10 6.42
CA ILE A 74 6.29 16.22 6.93
C ILE A 74 7.66 16.83 6.62
N GLU A 75 7.94 17.22 5.37
CA GLU A 75 9.24 17.77 4.96
C GLU A 75 9.57 19.10 5.65
N LYS A 76 8.56 19.95 5.86
CA LYS A 76 8.70 21.16 6.67
C LYS A 76 9.11 20.84 8.10
N ARG A 77 8.47 19.83 8.73
CA ARG A 77 8.80 19.42 10.11
C ARG A 77 10.18 18.79 10.21
N PHE A 78 10.60 18.01 9.22
CA PHE A 78 11.97 17.51 9.13
C PHE A 78 13.00 18.64 9.02
N SER A 79 12.71 19.67 8.22
CA SER A 79 13.59 20.83 8.06
C SER A 79 13.69 21.68 9.32
N GLU A 80 12.57 21.85 10.06
CA GLU A 80 12.53 22.48 11.38
C GLU A 80 13.33 21.71 12.45
N LEU A 81 13.35 20.37 12.38
CA LEU A 81 14.16 19.54 13.28
C LEU A 81 15.66 19.61 12.94
N LYS A 82 16.01 19.55 11.65
CA LYS A 82 17.41 19.61 11.19
C LYS A 82 18.10 20.94 11.50
N SER A 83 17.34 22.05 11.47
CA SER A 83 17.87 23.37 11.82
C SER A 83 18.08 23.57 13.33
N LYS A 84 17.47 22.74 14.19
CA LYS A 84 17.76 22.71 15.64
C LYS A 84 18.99 21.87 16.00
N GLU A 85 19.50 21.05 15.09
CA GLU A 85 20.72 20.24 15.29
C GLU A 85 22.02 20.99 14.96
N THR A 86 21.96 22.16 14.31
CA THR A 86 23.15 22.91 13.88
C THR A 86 23.42 24.14 14.76
N THR A 87 23.44 23.97 16.07
CA THR A 87 24.13 24.89 17.00
C THR A 87 24.72 24.12 18.19
N SER A 88 25.58 23.15 17.91
CA SER A 88 26.75 22.84 18.75
C SER A 88 27.61 21.80 18.04
N ALA A 89 28.78 22.23 17.57
CA ALA A 89 29.83 21.39 17.00
C ALA A 89 30.45 20.45 18.08
N PRO A 90 31.17 19.40 17.66
CA PRO A 90 31.28 18.13 18.37
C PRO A 90 32.59 17.99 19.15
N GLU A 91 32.60 18.37 20.43
CA GLU A 91 33.70 18.06 21.35
C GLU A 91 33.16 17.80 22.76
N GLU A 92 32.36 16.76 22.94
CA GLU A 92 32.15 16.13 24.25
C GLU A 92 31.55 14.74 24.06
N LEU A 93 32.31 13.89 23.37
CA LEU A 93 32.10 12.46 23.38
C LEU A 93 32.37 11.96 24.82
N GLU A 94 31.39 11.25 25.38
CA GLU A 94 31.46 10.37 26.57
C GLU A 94 30.93 10.86 27.94
N LYS A 95 30.32 12.05 28.12
CA LYS A 95 29.80 12.38 29.48
C LYS A 95 28.43 13.04 29.66
N GLY A 96 27.70 13.39 28.60
CA GLY A 96 26.28 13.76 28.68
C GLY A 96 25.51 12.92 27.67
N LEU A 97 24.53 12.10 28.04
CA LEU A 97 23.13 12.50 28.18
C LEU A 97 22.38 11.49 29.08
N LYS A 98 22.65 11.54 30.39
CA LYS A 98 21.72 10.99 31.39
C LYS A 98 20.54 11.92 31.67
N GLU A 99 20.49 13.10 31.08
CA GLU A 99 19.49 14.12 31.43
C GLU A 99 19.04 14.86 30.16
N GLN A 100 18.07 14.27 29.45
CA GLN A 100 17.00 15.03 28.82
C GLN A 100 15.67 14.30 29.04
N ASP A 101 14.91 14.88 29.97
CA ASP A 101 13.50 14.71 30.32
C ASP A 101 12.96 13.30 30.64
N THR A 102 12.78 13.15 31.95
CA THR A 102 12.14 12.12 32.75
C THR A 102 10.64 11.96 32.46
N VAL A 103 10.27 11.52 31.26
CA VAL A 103 8.99 10.84 31.08
C VAL A 103 9.29 9.35 30.97
N GLU A 104 9.28 8.68 32.12
CA GLU A 104 9.46 7.25 32.19
C GLU A 104 8.26 6.58 31.49
N ALA A 105 8.50 6.05 30.30
CA ALA A 105 7.46 5.35 29.55
C ALA A 105 6.84 4.24 30.39
N ARG A 106 5.52 4.07 30.27
CA ARG A 106 4.77 3.04 31.00
C ARG A 106 5.40 1.66 30.81
N PRO A 107 5.43 0.82 31.87
CA PRO A 107 6.10 -0.49 31.81
C PRO A 107 5.51 -1.39 30.71
N GLU A 108 4.20 -1.31 30.49
CA GLU A 108 3.51 -2.04 29.43
C GLU A 108 3.97 -1.58 28.04
N LEU A 109 4.04 -0.27 27.79
CA LEU A 109 4.53 0.27 26.52
C LEU A 109 5.97 -0.14 26.23
N LYS A 110 6.84 -0.09 27.25
CA LYS A 110 8.22 -0.58 27.16
C LYS A 110 8.27 -2.07 26.81
N SER A 111 7.44 -2.89 27.47
CA SER A 111 7.40 -4.33 27.21
C SER A 111 6.92 -4.66 25.80
N LEU A 112 5.94 -3.91 25.27
CA LEU A 112 5.40 -4.09 23.92
C LEU A 112 6.45 -3.73 22.85
N CYS A 113 7.18 -2.62 23.04
CA CYS A 113 8.28 -2.26 22.15
C CYS A 113 9.43 -3.29 22.22
N ALA A 114 9.84 -3.70 23.42
CA ALA A 114 10.93 -4.67 23.61
C ALA A 114 10.61 -6.07 23.05
N SER A 115 9.35 -6.50 23.11
CA SER A 115 8.88 -7.77 22.54
C SER A 115 8.51 -7.67 21.05
N MET A 116 8.62 -6.49 20.44
CA MET A 116 8.14 -6.19 19.09
C MET A 116 6.67 -6.57 18.85
N ASP A 117 5.82 -6.50 19.87
CA ASP A 117 4.40 -6.86 19.76
C ASP A 117 3.57 -5.69 19.21
N ILE A 118 3.48 -5.65 17.88
CA ILE A 118 2.74 -4.62 17.15
C ILE A 118 1.23 -4.73 17.38
N LYS A 119 0.70 -5.95 17.54
CA LYS A 119 -0.73 -6.16 17.77
C LYS A 119 -1.12 -5.66 19.15
N GLY A 120 -0.33 -6.03 20.16
CA GLY A 120 -0.47 -5.50 21.52
C GLY A 120 -0.31 -3.98 21.56
N LEU A 121 0.66 -3.42 20.82
CA LEU A 121 0.86 -1.97 20.73
C LEU A 121 -0.33 -1.23 20.11
N ARG A 122 -0.93 -1.78 19.05
CA ARG A 122 -2.17 -1.24 18.47
C ARG A 122 -3.31 -1.25 19.48
N ASN A 123 -3.54 -2.39 20.13
CA ASN A 123 -4.61 -2.52 21.14
C ASN A 123 -4.38 -1.58 22.32
N PHE A 124 -3.16 -1.50 22.83
CA PHE A 124 -2.79 -0.59 23.93
C PHE A 124 -3.11 0.87 23.58
N MET A 125 -2.76 1.32 22.38
CA MET A 125 -3.05 2.68 21.93
C MET A 125 -4.55 2.92 21.71
N GLU A 126 -5.29 1.89 21.30
CA GLU A 126 -6.74 1.95 21.17
C GLU A 126 -7.47 2.02 22.51
N GLU A 127 -7.00 1.28 23.51
CA GLU A 127 -7.57 1.25 24.85
C GLU A 127 -7.29 2.56 25.60
N ASN A 128 -6.14 3.18 25.32
CA ASN A 128 -5.70 4.42 25.97
C ASN A 128 -5.93 5.69 25.12
N ARG A 129 -6.98 5.71 24.28
CA ARG A 129 -7.29 6.86 23.39
C ARG A 129 -7.39 8.22 24.09
N LYS A 130 -7.79 8.26 25.36
CA LYS A 130 -7.91 9.50 26.15
C LYS A 130 -6.55 10.08 26.53
N ASP A 131 -5.55 9.22 26.71
CA ASP A 131 -4.20 9.56 27.16
C ASP A 131 -3.18 9.47 26.01
N ILE A 132 -3.68 9.41 24.76
CA ILE A 132 -2.84 9.16 23.58
C ILE A 132 -1.75 10.20 23.39
N GLY A 133 -2.00 11.47 23.75
CA GLY A 133 -0.99 12.53 23.68
C GLY A 133 0.19 12.28 24.61
N THR A 134 -0.06 11.75 25.81
CA THR A 134 0.98 11.37 26.77
C THR A 134 1.74 10.16 26.26
N ILE A 135 1.03 9.15 25.73
CA ILE A 135 1.64 7.94 25.16
C ILE A 135 2.55 8.25 23.98
N ILE A 136 2.16 9.18 23.10
CA ILE A 136 3.02 9.63 21.99
C ILE A 136 4.31 10.28 22.51
N GLY A 137 4.26 11.03 23.62
CA GLY A 137 5.44 11.58 24.28
C GLY A 137 6.36 10.50 24.87
N GLU A 138 5.79 9.42 25.40
CA GLU A 138 6.50 8.25 25.95
C GLU A 138 7.07 7.32 24.87
N LEU A 139 6.57 7.40 23.64
CA LEU A 139 6.87 6.46 22.56
C LEU A 139 8.35 6.50 22.14
N GLY A 140 8.98 7.68 22.15
CA GLY A 140 10.40 7.83 21.81
C GLY A 140 11.29 6.98 22.72
N PRO A 141 11.34 7.23 24.04
CA PRO A 141 12.10 6.40 24.96
C PRO A 141 11.75 4.90 24.91
N ALA A 142 10.48 4.56 24.71
CA ALA A 142 10.04 3.16 24.62
C ALA A 142 10.54 2.46 23.34
N LEU A 143 10.49 3.14 22.19
CA LEU A 143 10.96 2.60 20.91
C LEU A 143 12.46 2.29 20.94
N ARG A 144 13.28 3.03 21.71
CA ARG A 144 14.71 2.71 21.89
C ARG A 144 14.97 1.37 22.58
N LEU A 145 13.98 0.81 23.28
CA LEU A 145 14.07 -0.49 23.92
C LEU A 145 13.74 -1.64 22.97
N ALA A 146 13.20 -1.34 21.79
CA ALA A 146 12.96 -2.34 20.77
C ALA A 146 14.30 -2.85 20.19
N PRO A 147 14.45 -4.16 19.94
CA PRO A 147 15.63 -4.73 19.30
C PRO A 147 15.93 -4.10 17.94
N ASP A 148 14.88 -3.90 17.13
CA ASP A 148 14.91 -3.13 15.90
C ASP A 148 13.71 -2.18 15.85
N PRO A 149 13.91 -0.89 16.18
CA PRO A 149 12.85 0.11 16.15
C PRO A 149 12.33 0.37 14.72
N VAL A 150 13.17 0.23 13.69
CA VAL A 150 12.79 0.48 12.30
C VAL A 150 11.89 -0.64 11.81
N GLU A 151 12.29 -1.89 12.02
CA GLU A 151 11.49 -3.06 11.67
C GLU A 151 10.15 -3.06 12.42
N LEU A 152 10.13 -2.65 13.69
CA LEU A 152 8.90 -2.52 14.48
C LEU A 152 7.90 -1.55 13.83
N VAL A 153 8.36 -0.38 13.39
CA VAL A 153 7.51 0.61 12.73
C VAL A 153 7.06 0.13 11.36
N LEU A 154 7.95 -0.50 10.57
CA LEU A 154 7.59 -1.05 9.27
C LEU A 154 6.53 -2.14 9.38
N ASN A 155 6.67 -3.05 10.33
CA ASN A 155 5.70 -4.11 10.56
C ASN A 155 4.35 -3.56 11.11
N SER A 156 4.33 -2.34 11.66
CA SER A 156 3.08 -1.66 12.03
C SER A 156 2.22 -1.24 10.86
N LEU A 157 2.84 -1.06 9.68
CA LEU A 157 2.17 -0.70 8.43
C LEU A 157 1.43 -1.89 7.79
N ASP A 158 1.58 -3.09 8.34
CA ASP A 158 0.79 -4.24 7.90
C ASP A 158 -0.71 -3.98 8.05
N GLY A 159 -1.46 -4.13 6.96
CA GLY A 159 -2.88 -3.78 6.86
C GLY A 159 -3.19 -2.29 6.65
N PHE A 160 -2.20 -1.40 6.58
CA PHE A 160 -2.40 0.04 6.41
C PHE A 160 -3.11 0.40 5.08
N PHE A 161 -2.79 -0.35 4.01
CA PHE A 161 -3.32 -0.18 2.65
C PHE A 161 -4.37 -1.22 2.25
N SER A 162 -5.05 -1.84 3.22
CA SER A 162 -6.02 -2.91 2.92
C SER A 162 -7.12 -2.44 1.95
N SER A 163 -7.12 -3.00 0.74
CA SER A 163 -8.05 -2.67 -0.37
C SER A 163 -9.31 -3.54 -0.39
N LYS A 164 -9.42 -4.50 0.55
CA LYS A 164 -10.47 -5.53 0.53
C LYS A 164 -11.45 -5.38 1.69
N GLY A 165 -12.39 -4.44 1.58
CA GLY A 165 -13.66 -4.45 2.34
C GLY A 165 -13.57 -4.63 3.86
N GLU A 166 -12.41 -4.40 4.44
CA GLU A 166 -12.12 -4.65 5.85
C GLU A 166 -12.82 -3.58 6.70
N LYS A 167 -13.26 -3.94 7.91
CA LYS A 167 -14.01 -3.04 8.79
C LYS A 167 -13.24 -1.72 8.93
N GLY A 168 -13.82 -0.61 8.45
CA GLY A 168 -13.14 0.68 8.37
C GLY A 168 -12.55 1.16 9.72
N ALA A 169 -13.13 0.74 10.84
CA ALA A 169 -12.60 1.02 12.18
C ALA A 169 -11.22 0.39 12.45
N THR A 170 -10.97 -0.84 12.00
CA THR A 170 -9.71 -1.56 12.17
C THR A 170 -8.60 -0.93 11.32
N VAL A 171 -8.91 -0.59 10.07
CA VAL A 171 -7.96 0.10 9.18
C VAL A 171 -7.58 1.47 9.73
N LEU A 172 -8.54 2.23 10.27
CA LEU A 172 -8.26 3.53 10.89
C LEU A 172 -7.36 3.44 12.13
N SER A 173 -7.52 2.38 12.94
CA SER A 173 -6.64 2.14 14.08
C SER A 173 -5.20 1.86 13.64
N ILE A 174 -5.03 0.95 12.68
CA ILE A 174 -3.72 0.62 12.11
C ILE A 174 -3.03 1.89 11.60
N ARG A 175 -3.76 2.72 10.86
CA ARG A 175 -3.23 3.99 10.34
C ARG A 175 -2.78 4.94 11.43
N LYS A 176 -3.60 5.14 12.47
CA LYS A 176 -3.28 6.03 13.59
C LYS A 176 -2.05 5.57 14.36
N THR A 177 -1.99 4.28 14.72
CA THR A 177 -0.83 3.72 15.41
C THR A 177 0.44 3.83 14.56
N SER A 178 0.35 3.52 13.26
CA SER A 178 1.50 3.64 12.35
C SER A 178 2.04 5.06 12.26
N VAL A 179 1.16 6.07 12.15
CA VAL A 179 1.56 7.49 12.10
C VAL A 179 2.24 7.91 13.39
N ASN A 180 1.69 7.53 14.54
CA ASN A 180 2.28 7.85 15.84
C ASN A 180 3.65 7.17 16.03
N LEU A 181 3.81 5.94 15.55
CA LEU A 181 5.07 5.20 15.60
C LEU A 181 6.13 5.81 14.68
N LEU A 182 5.74 6.20 13.46
CA LEU A 182 6.60 6.96 12.57
C LEU A 182 7.03 8.27 13.23
N GLU A 183 6.12 9.05 13.79
CA GLU A 183 6.45 10.29 14.50
C GLU A 183 7.41 10.05 15.67
N GLY A 184 7.19 9.00 16.46
CA GLY A 184 8.09 8.59 17.52
C GLY A 184 9.49 8.28 17.01
N LEU A 185 9.60 7.50 15.93
CA LEU A 185 10.87 7.14 15.30
C LEU A 185 11.60 8.36 14.71
N LEU A 186 10.87 9.33 14.14
CA LEU A 186 11.48 10.56 13.62
C LEU A 186 12.07 11.44 14.72
N ARG A 187 11.46 11.45 15.91
CA ARG A 187 12.03 12.12 17.09
C ARG A 187 13.25 11.39 17.65
N LEU A 188 13.45 10.12 17.27
CA LEU A 188 14.58 9.30 17.66
C LEU A 188 15.79 9.40 16.73
N ALA A 189 15.69 10.12 15.61
CA ALA A 189 16.75 10.15 14.61
C ALA A 189 17.73 11.33 14.79
N PRO A 190 18.76 11.21 15.66
CA PRO A 190 20.11 11.60 15.35
C PRO A 190 20.91 10.37 14.87
N GLU A 191 21.55 10.52 13.71
CA GLU A 191 22.50 9.61 13.05
C GLU A 191 22.02 8.20 12.62
N VAL A 192 21.40 8.11 11.44
CA VAL A 192 21.71 7.00 10.52
C VAL A 192 22.80 7.48 9.56
N LYS A 193 24.07 7.27 9.93
CA LYS A 193 25.19 7.43 8.98
C LYS A 193 25.06 6.33 7.90
N PRO A 194 24.99 6.65 6.60
CA PRO A 194 25.18 5.65 5.56
C PRO A 194 26.68 5.39 5.43
N SER A 195 27.25 4.52 6.27
CA SER A 195 28.66 4.15 6.17
C SER A 195 28.88 2.66 6.38
N SER A 196 28.54 1.89 5.34
CA SER A 196 29.53 1.07 4.65
C SER A 196 28.92 0.68 3.31
N ARG A 197 29.21 1.48 2.28
CA ARG A 197 29.37 0.89 0.95
C ARG A 197 30.37 -0.23 1.15
N GLU A 198 29.98 -1.46 0.84
CA GLU A 198 30.90 -2.57 0.69
C GLU A 198 32.02 -2.11 -0.24
N CYS A 199 33.16 -1.78 0.37
CA CYS A 199 34.41 -1.60 -0.33
C CYS A 199 34.82 -3.01 -0.71
N CYS A 200 34.52 -3.43 -1.93
CA CYS A 200 35.11 -4.62 -2.52
C CYS A 200 36.63 -4.51 -2.28
N PRO A 201 37.26 -5.45 -1.55
CA PRO A 201 38.70 -5.41 -1.43
C PRO A 201 39.28 -5.69 -2.82
N GLY A 202 39.84 -4.64 -3.43
CA GLY A 202 40.82 -4.76 -4.48
C GLY A 202 42.00 -5.55 -3.93
N GLY A 203 42.04 -6.84 -4.22
CA GLY A 203 43.21 -7.69 -4.03
C GLY A 203 44.20 -7.42 -5.16
N ASN A 204 45.26 -6.71 -4.82
CA ASN A 204 46.46 -6.54 -5.63
C ASN A 204 47.02 -7.89 -6.12
N GLY A 205 47.63 -7.84 -7.30
CA GLY A 205 48.39 -8.93 -7.88
C GLY A 205 49.49 -9.46 -6.96
N VAL A 206 49.72 -10.76 -7.10
CA VAL A 206 50.97 -11.42 -6.74
C VAL A 206 51.57 -11.91 -8.05
N GLU A 207 52.84 -11.59 -8.23
CA GLU A 207 53.69 -11.93 -9.36
C GLU A 207 53.89 -13.44 -9.54
N ALA A 208 54.26 -13.78 -10.79
CA ALA A 208 55.18 -14.85 -11.19
C ALA A 208 54.83 -16.32 -10.86
N GLU A 209 54.47 -17.09 -11.89
CA GLU A 209 55.34 -18.19 -12.35
C GLU A 209 54.97 -18.63 -13.77
N ASN A 210 56.03 -18.82 -14.57
CA ASN A 210 56.16 -19.47 -15.89
C ASN A 210 56.08 -18.60 -17.16
#